data_AF-A0A1I4DIN2-F1
#
_entry.id   AF-A0A1I4DIN2-F1
#
_cell.length_a   1.000
_cell.length_b   1.000
_cell.length_c   1.000
_cell.angle_alpha   90.00
_cell.angle_beta   90.00
_cell.angle_gamma   90.00
#
_symmetry.space_group_name_H-M   'P 1'
#
loop_
_entity.id
_entity.type
_entity.pdbx_description
1 polymer ?
#
loop_
_entity_poly.entity_id
_entity_poly.type
_entity_poly.pdbx_seq_one_letter_code
_entity_poly.pdbx_strand_id
1 'polypeptide(L)'
;MFVLDSIGFVNTGLPLIVLGVLAVLLPRLVVDGDTRSHGKVAAGIGVCAVILFAVGYAVSYVLTHTRGVHAMALGSSPELGSALWVHSRLSLMAAIVWAPILGLVWFGQAQGVEARRGQDLVARGR
;
A
#
# COMPACT_ATOMS: atom_id res chain seq x y z
N MET A 1 7.99 -35.39 -10.73
CA MET A 1 7.06 -34.31 -11.13
C MET A 1 7.15 -33.20 -10.10
N PHE A 2 8.10 -32.27 -10.26
CA PHE A 2 8.24 -31.11 -9.36
C PHE A 2 7.43 -29.96 -9.96
N VAL A 3 6.12 -29.95 -9.71
CA VAL A 3 5.33 -28.72 -9.85
C VAL A 3 5.38 -28.03 -8.50
N LEU A 4 6.50 -27.36 -8.23
CA LEU A 4 6.49 -26.23 -7.32
C LEU A 4 5.86 -25.09 -8.12
N ASP A 5 4.60 -24.76 -7.86
CA ASP A 5 4.05 -23.43 -8.18
C ASP A 5 4.83 -22.40 -7.35
N SER A 6 6.05 -22.12 -7.80
CA SER A 6 7.11 -21.53 -6.99
C SER A 6 6.73 -20.10 -6.59
N ILE A 7 6.96 -19.75 -5.33
CA ILE A 7 7.14 -18.36 -4.92
C ILE A 7 8.30 -17.83 -5.76
N GLY A 8 8.00 -16.95 -6.69
CA GLY A 8 8.92 -16.49 -7.71
C GLY A 8 8.93 -14.97 -7.79
N PHE A 9 9.82 -14.47 -8.65
CA PHE A 9 9.97 -13.04 -8.81
C PHE A 9 8.68 -12.38 -9.31
N VAL A 10 7.99 -12.97 -10.30
CA VAL A 10 6.84 -12.35 -10.95
C VAL A 10 5.57 -12.35 -10.08
N ASN A 11 5.32 -13.39 -9.29
CA ASN A 11 4.12 -13.55 -8.47
C ASN A 11 4.25 -13.05 -7.04
N THR A 12 5.48 -12.81 -6.56
CA THR A 12 5.71 -12.35 -5.19
C THR A 12 6.64 -11.15 -5.16
N GLY A 13 7.82 -11.24 -5.78
CA GLY A 13 8.78 -10.13 -5.79
C GLY A 13 8.23 -8.85 -6.42
N LEU A 14 7.71 -8.94 -7.64
CA LEU A 14 7.20 -7.81 -8.41
C LEU A 14 6.01 -7.11 -7.72
N PRO A 15 4.95 -7.81 -7.24
CA PRO A 15 3.91 -7.20 -6.42
C PRO A 15 4.44 -6.42 -5.21
N LEU A 16 5.40 -6.99 -4.47
CA LEU A 16 5.96 -6.33 -3.29
C LEU A 16 6.80 -5.11 -3.65
N ILE A 17 7.56 -5.17 -4.76
CA ILE A 17 8.29 -4.01 -5.30
C ILE A 17 7.31 -2.91 -5.68
N VAL A 18 6.22 -3.24 -6.39
CA VAL A 18 5.19 -2.28 -6.78
C VAL A 18 4.59 -1.60 -5.54
N LEU A 19 4.21 -2.38 -4.52
CA LEU A 19 3.67 -1.82 -3.26
C LEU A 19 4.70 -0.94 -2.54
N GLY A 20 5.97 -1.34 -2.49
CA GLY A 20 7.04 -0.55 -1.89
C GLY A 20 7.29 0.78 -2.62
N VAL A 21 7.34 0.75 -3.95
CA VAL A 21 7.48 1.96 -4.78
C VAL A 21 6.28 2.88 -4.59
N LEU A 22 5.06 2.34 -4.63
CA LEU A 22 3.85 3.11 -4.39
C LEU A 22 3.82 3.73 -2.99
N ALA A 23 4.34 3.05 -1.97
CA ALA A 23 4.42 3.60 -0.61
C ALA A 23 5.31 4.85 -0.51
N VAL A 24 6.30 4.98 -1.40
CA VAL A 24 7.16 6.17 -1.50
C VAL A 24 6.50 7.27 -2.33
N LEU A 25 5.85 6.90 -3.44
CA LEU A 25 5.35 7.86 -4.42
C LEU A 25 3.96 8.42 -4.07
N LEU A 26 3.04 7.58 -3.59
CA LEU A 26 1.66 7.98 -3.30
C LEU A 26 1.57 9.17 -2.33
N PRO A 27 2.32 9.21 -1.20
CA PRO A 27 2.22 10.34 -0.28
C PRO A 27 2.59 11.67 -0.91
N ARG A 28 3.47 11.69 -1.93
CA ARG A 28 3.85 12.91 -2.63
C ARG A 28 2.73 13.47 -3.52
N LEU A 29 1.79 12.61 -3.93
CA LEU A 29 0.65 12.98 -4.76
C LEU A 29 -0.59 13.30 -3.92
N VAL A 30 -0.75 12.60 -2.79
CA VAL A 30 -1.95 12.69 -1.94
C VAL A 30 -1.80 13.73 -0.83
N VAL A 31 -0.61 13.85 -0.23
CA VAL A 31 -0.38 14.80 0.86
C VAL A 31 0.02 16.14 0.27
N ASP A 32 -0.76 17.17 0.62
CA ASP A 32 -0.43 18.56 0.31
C ASP A 32 0.91 18.94 0.95
N GLY A 33 1.92 19.19 0.12
CA GLY A 33 3.29 19.52 0.54
C GLY A 33 3.38 20.86 1.30
N ASP A 34 2.41 21.75 1.10
CA ASP A 34 2.35 23.05 1.77
C ASP A 34 1.53 23.00 3.06
N THR A 35 1.05 21.84 3.50
CA THR A 35 0.26 21.77 4.73
C THR A 35 1.10 22.15 5.96
N ARG A 36 0.48 22.93 6.86
CA ARG A 36 0.98 23.19 8.23
C ARG A 36 0.21 22.38 9.28
N SER A 37 -0.55 21.37 8.87
CA SER A 37 -1.40 20.57 9.76
C SER A 37 -1.00 19.11 9.76
N HIS A 38 -0.62 18.60 10.94
CA HIS A 38 -0.40 17.17 11.19
C HIS A 38 -1.63 16.34 10.88
N GLY A 39 -2.83 16.86 11.16
CA GLY A 39 -4.08 16.16 10.86
C GLY A 39 -4.27 15.91 9.36
N LYS A 40 -3.93 16.89 8.51
CA LYS A 40 -3.97 16.74 7.06
C LYS A 40 -2.92 15.73 6.55
N VAL A 41 -1.71 15.76 7.11
CA VAL A 41 -0.68 14.76 6.79
C VAL A 41 -1.14 13.35 7.18
N ALA A 42 -1.64 13.17 8.40
CA ALA A 42 -2.13 11.88 8.90
C ALA A 42 -3.30 11.36 8.04
N ALA A 43 -4.26 12.21 7.68
CA ALA A 43 -5.37 11.85 6.81
C ALA A 43 -4.89 11.41 5.42
N GLY A 44 -3.97 12.16 4.80
CA GLY A 44 -3.40 11.81 3.50
C GLY A 44 -2.61 10.49 3.53
N ILE A 45 -1.87 10.22 4.61
CA ILE A 45 -1.20 8.94 4.83
C ILE A 45 -2.21 7.80 5.03
N GLY A 46 -3.30 8.05 5.75
CA GLY A 46 -4.42 7.10 5.89
C GLY A 46 -5.04 6.74 4.53
N VAL A 47 -5.25 7.73 3.66
CA VAL A 47 -5.71 7.49 2.28
C VAL A 47 -4.69 6.66 1.49
N CYS A 48 -3.39 6.94 1.62
CA CYS A 48 -2.35 6.13 0.98
C CYS A 48 -2.37 4.67 1.45
N ALA A 49 -2.57 4.42 2.76
CA ALA A 49 -2.68 3.08 3.30
C ALA A 49 -3.88 2.31 2.73
N VAL A 50 -5.04 2.98 2.57
CA VAL A 50 -6.23 2.39 1.93
C VAL A 50 -5.96 2.06 0.47
N ILE A 51 -5.29 2.94 -0.28
CA ILE A 51 -4.93 2.69 -1.68
C ILE A 51 -3.98 1.49 -1.80
N LEU A 52 -2.94 1.43 -0.96
CA LEU A 52 -1.98 0.31 -0.96
C LEU A 52 -2.67 -1.02 -0.63
N PHE A 53 -3.58 -1.01 0.34
CA PHE A 53 -4.41 -2.17 0.66
C PHE A 53 -5.28 -2.60 -0.53
N ALA A 54 -5.93 -1.64 -1.21
CA ALA A 54 -6.75 -1.91 -2.39
C ALA A 54 -5.92 -2.48 -3.56
N VAL A 55 -4.72 -1.94 -3.79
CA VAL A 55 -3.79 -2.44 -4.81
C VAL A 55 -3.32 -3.86 -4.46
N GLY A 56 -2.94 -4.12 -3.21
CA GLY A 56 -2.55 -5.46 -2.76
C GLY A 56 -3.69 -6.48 -2.93
N TYR A 57 -4.92 -6.07 -2.63
CA TYR A 57 -6.11 -6.89 -2.85
C TYR A 57 -6.30 -7.20 -4.33
N ALA A 58 -6.27 -6.17 -5.20
CA ALA A 58 -6.46 -6.32 -6.63
C ALA A 58 -5.40 -7.22 -7.27
N VAL A 59 -4.13 -7.06 -6.88
CA VAL A 59 -3.04 -7.91 -7.36
C VAL A 59 -3.23 -9.36 -6.91
N SER A 60 -3.60 -9.58 -5.64
CA SER A 60 -3.91 -10.91 -5.12
C SER A 60 -5.03 -11.57 -5.92
N TYR A 61 -6.13 -10.84 -6.13
CA TYR A 61 -7.28 -11.31 -6.90
C TYR A 61 -6.91 -11.65 -8.35
N VAL A 62 -6.21 -10.77 -9.05
CA VAL A 62 -5.81 -10.99 -10.46
C VAL A 62 -4.85 -12.18 -10.58
N LEU A 63 -3.86 -12.31 -9.69
CA LEU A 63 -2.94 -13.44 -9.70
C LEU A 63 -3.67 -14.76 -9.41
N THR A 64 -4.59 -14.77 -8.45
CA THR A 64 -5.41 -15.96 -8.17
C THR A 64 -6.38 -16.26 -9.28
N HIS A 65 -6.97 -15.26 -9.95
CA HIS A 65 -7.89 -15.48 -11.05
C HIS A 65 -7.17 -16.01 -12.30
N THR A 66 -6.05 -15.40 -12.68
CA THR A 66 -5.23 -15.83 -13.84
C THR A 66 -4.65 -17.24 -13.65
N ARG A 67 -4.26 -17.61 -12.43
CA ARG A 67 -3.87 -18.98 -12.07
C ARG A 67 -5.09 -19.90 -11.90
N GLY A 68 -6.16 -19.38 -11.34
CA GLY A 68 -7.43 -20.05 -11.12
C GLY A 68 -8.13 -20.44 -12.40
N VAL A 69 -7.92 -19.75 -13.53
CA VAL A 69 -8.37 -20.21 -14.86
C VAL A 69 -7.78 -21.59 -15.21
N HIS A 70 -6.61 -21.98 -14.66
CA HIS A 70 -6.07 -23.33 -14.79
C HIS A 70 -6.70 -24.35 -13.81
N ALA A 71 -7.25 -23.90 -12.68
CA ALA A 71 -7.88 -24.76 -11.66
C ALA A 71 -9.42 -24.83 -11.77
N MET A 72 -10.08 -23.83 -12.35
CA MET A 72 -11.54 -23.76 -12.60
C MET A 72 -12.00 -24.74 -13.68
N ALA A 73 -11.08 -25.42 -14.37
CA ALA A 73 -11.37 -26.64 -15.11
C ALA A 73 -11.92 -27.78 -14.21
N LEU A 74 -11.84 -27.65 -12.87
CA LEU A 74 -12.28 -28.64 -11.88
C LEU A 74 -13.51 -28.23 -11.03
N GLY A 75 -14.25 -27.17 -11.41
CA GLY A 75 -15.66 -27.02 -11.01
C GLY A 75 -15.99 -26.49 -9.60
N SER A 76 -15.11 -25.75 -8.93
CA SER A 76 -15.46 -25.07 -7.66
C SER A 76 -15.40 -23.54 -7.79
N SER A 77 -16.57 -22.90 -7.80
CA SER A 77 -16.68 -21.44 -7.68
C SER A 77 -16.62 -21.07 -6.19
N PRO A 78 -15.60 -20.32 -5.72
CA PRO A 78 -15.53 -19.91 -4.33
C PRO A 78 -16.68 -18.95 -3.98
N GLU A 79 -17.30 -19.16 -2.82
CA GLU A 79 -18.30 -18.24 -2.29
C GLU A 79 -17.71 -16.84 -2.12
N LEU A 80 -18.47 -15.80 -2.44
CA LEU A 80 -18.01 -14.41 -2.49
C LEU A 80 -17.36 -13.95 -1.17
N GLY A 81 -17.89 -14.41 -0.02
CA GLY A 81 -17.32 -14.14 1.31
C GLY A 81 -15.94 -14.75 1.54
N SER A 82 -15.69 -15.95 1.00
CA SER A 82 -14.39 -16.62 1.10
C SER A 82 -13.31 -15.91 0.28
N ALA A 83 -13.67 -15.43 -0.93
CA ALA A 83 -12.75 -14.68 -1.78
C ALA A 83 -12.37 -13.32 -1.16
N LEU A 84 -13.35 -12.57 -0.65
CA LEU A 84 -13.11 -11.30 0.05
C LEU A 84 -12.14 -11.48 1.23
N TRP A 85 -12.38 -12.48 2.06
CA TRP A 85 -11.53 -12.77 3.23
C TRP A 85 -10.10 -13.11 2.83
N VAL A 86 -9.94 -14.03 1.88
CA VAL A 86 -8.62 -14.52 1.44
C VAL A 86 -7.77 -13.38 0.87
N HIS A 87 -8.31 -12.60 -0.06
CA HIS A 87 -7.55 -11.53 -0.71
C HIS A 87 -7.28 -10.36 0.22
N SER A 88 -8.21 -10.05 1.14
CA SER A 88 -7.99 -9.03 2.18
C SER A 88 -6.87 -9.45 3.13
N ARG A 89 -6.87 -10.70 3.58
CA ARG A 89 -5.80 -11.23 4.44
C ARG A 89 -4.45 -11.19 3.73
N LEU A 90 -4.38 -11.61 2.48
CA LEU A 90 -3.13 -11.57 1.70
C LEU A 90 -2.62 -10.14 1.50
N SER A 91 -3.52 -9.19 1.23
CA SER A 91 -3.17 -7.77 1.13
C SER A 91 -2.63 -7.20 2.45
N LEU A 92 -3.25 -7.55 3.59
CA LEU A 92 -2.76 -7.14 4.91
C LEU A 92 -1.39 -7.76 5.24
N MET A 93 -1.14 -9.01 4.87
CA MET A 93 0.19 -9.61 5.08
C MET A 93 1.27 -8.86 4.28
N ALA A 94 0.95 -8.38 3.08
CA ALA A 94 1.87 -7.56 2.29
C ALA A 94 2.16 -6.18 2.94
N ALA A 95 1.36 -5.74 3.91
CA ALA A 95 1.62 -4.52 4.68
C ALA A 95 2.94 -4.55 5.44
N ILE A 96 3.50 -5.73 5.72
CA ILE A 96 4.83 -5.84 6.32
C ILE A 96 5.91 -5.15 5.47
N VAL A 97 5.71 -5.06 4.15
CA VAL A 97 6.64 -4.39 3.24
C VAL A 97 6.37 -2.90 3.17
N TRP A 98 5.12 -2.49 2.94
CA TRP A 98 4.82 -1.09 2.64
C TRP A 98 4.55 -0.24 3.88
N ALA A 99 4.06 -0.80 4.99
CA ALA A 99 3.71 -0.02 6.18
C ALA A 99 4.92 0.65 6.86
N PRO A 100 6.09 -0.01 7.02
CA PRO A 100 7.28 0.65 7.56
C PRO A 100 7.76 1.80 6.67
N ILE A 101 7.75 1.59 5.34
CA ILE A 101 8.11 2.62 4.36
C ILE A 101 7.17 3.82 4.47
N LEU A 102 5.87 3.57 4.48
CA LEU A 102 4.85 4.61 4.62
C LEU A 102 4.99 5.36 5.96
N GLY A 103 5.34 4.65 7.04
CA GLY A 103 5.64 5.24 8.34
C GLY A 103 6.84 6.19 8.30
N LEU A 104 7.92 5.82 7.61
CA LEU A 104 9.07 6.72 7.42
C LEU A 104 8.72 7.95 6.58
N VAL A 105 7.93 7.76 5.51
CA VAL A 105 7.47 8.88 4.67
C VAL A 105 6.56 9.82 5.47
N TRP A 106 5.63 9.28 6.25
CA TRP A 106 4.80 10.05 7.17
C TRP A 106 5.65 10.86 8.15
N PHE A 107 6.66 10.23 8.76
CA PHE A 107 7.53 10.89 9.72
C PHE A 107 8.28 12.07 9.08
N GLY A 108 8.84 11.89 7.89
CA GLY A 108 9.48 12.99 7.15
C GLY A 108 8.51 14.13 6.81
N GLN A 109 7.28 13.81 6.41
CA GLN A 109 6.24 14.82 6.15
C GLN A 109 5.82 15.56 7.42
N ALA A 110 5.70 14.87 8.55
CA ALA A 110 5.39 15.46 9.84
C ALA A 110 6.51 16.41 10.31
N GLN A 111 7.78 16.05 10.10
CA GLN A 111 8.91 16.96 10.34
C GLN A 111 8.84 18.19 9.43
N GLY A 112 8.46 18.03 8.16
CA GLY A 112 8.26 19.13 7.23
C GLY A 112 7.19 20.13 7.69
N VAL A 113 6.12 19.67 8.35
CA VAL A 113 5.10 20.55 8.96
C VAL A 113 5.71 21.47 10.01
N GLU A 114 6.53 20.94 10.91
CA GLU A 114 7.17 21.73 11.96
C GLU A 114 8.21 22.70 11.39
N ALA A 115 8.97 22.28 10.37
CA ALA A 115 9.90 23.16 9.68
C ALA A 115 9.20 24.38 9.07
N ARG A 116 8.06 24.17 8.39
CA ARG A 116 7.24 25.26 7.81
C ARG A 116 6.65 26.17 8.88
N ARG A 117 6.15 25.61 9.99
CA ARG A 117 5.65 26.41 11.13
C ARG A 117 6.76 27.26 11.74
N GLY A 118 7.97 26.72 11.88
CA GLY A 118 9.13 27.47 12.35
C GLY A 118 9.48 28.64 11.42
N GLN A 119 9.47 28.42 10.11
CA GLN A 119 9.67 29.48 9.12
C GLN A 119 8.59 30.58 9.22
N ASP A 120 7.33 30.19 9.41
CA ASP A 120 6.21 31.13 9.58
C ASP A 120 6.35 31.99 10.85
N LEU A 121 6.93 31.45 11.93
CA LEU A 121 7.20 32.20 13.18
C LEU A 121 8.33 33.24 12.99
N VAL A 122 9.45 32.81 12.39
CA VAL A 122 10.58 33.69 12.07
C VAL A 122 10.13 34.83 11.14
N ALA A 123 9.34 34.51 10.10
CA ALA A 123 8.81 35.51 9.18
C ALA A 123 7.88 36.53 9.88
N ARG A 124 7.25 36.15 10.99
CA ARG A 124 6.39 37.03 11.81
C ARG A 124 7.16 37.77 12.91
N GLY A 125 8.48 37.60 12.99
CA GLY A 125 9.33 38.24 13.99
C GLY A 125 9.00 37.82 15.42
N ARG A 126 8.51 36.58 15.61
CA ARG A 126 8.23 35.98 16.92
C ARG A 126 9.21 34.86 17.22
#